data_AF-A0A8S2X019-F1
#
_entry.id   AF-A0A8S2X019-F1
#
_cell.length_a   1.000
_cell.length_b   1.000
_cell.length_c   1.000
_cell.angle_alpha   90.00
_cell.angle_beta   90.00
_cell.angle_gamma   90.00
#
_symmetry.space_group_name_H-M   'P 1'
#
loop_
_entity.id
_entity.type
_entity.pdbx_description
1 polymer ?
#
loop_
_entity_poly.entity_id
_entity_poly.type
_entity_poly.pdbx_seq_one_letter_code
_entity_poly.pdbx_strand_id
1 'polypeptide(L)'
;MTTNHPEQIDPALLRPGRINIKQEFKRCPKPIIKDIIEFFFNQEKSQLDVSQLHDYTYSPADVVSACMSASNGKSTVQLLAEQALSNVVVEAEKTLACNEQ
;
A
#
# COMPACT_ATOMS: atom_id res chain seq x y z
N MET A 1 0.86 -13.61 -15.36
CA MET A 1 0.49 -14.39 -14.16
C MET A 1 0.82 -13.57 -12.93
N THR A 2 0.00 -13.69 -11.88
CA THR A 2 0.13 -12.92 -10.62
C THR A 2 -0.09 -13.87 -9.45
N THR A 3 0.63 -13.69 -8.35
CA THR A 3 0.44 -14.46 -7.11
C THR A 3 0.72 -13.56 -5.91
N ASN A 4 0.00 -13.79 -4.82
CA ASN A 4 0.31 -13.20 -3.52
C ASN A 4 1.18 -14.13 -2.66
N HIS A 5 1.31 -15.41 -3.05
CA HIS A 5 2.07 -16.46 -2.37
C HIS A 5 3.12 -17.03 -3.34
N PRO A 6 4.23 -16.32 -3.58
CA PRO A 6 5.30 -16.78 -4.48
C PRO A 6 5.96 -18.09 -4.02
N GLU A 7 5.95 -18.38 -2.73
CA GLU A 7 6.49 -19.59 -2.11
C GLU A 7 5.70 -20.86 -2.45
N GLN A 8 4.42 -20.71 -2.80
CA GLN A 8 3.52 -21.82 -3.15
C GLN A 8 3.49 -22.11 -4.66
N ILE A 9 4.23 -21.35 -5.47
CA ILE A 9 4.28 -21.58 -6.92
C ILE A 9 5.01 -22.88 -7.23
N ASP A 10 4.42 -23.69 -8.13
CA ASP A 10 5.03 -24.91 -8.64
C ASP A 10 6.43 -24.63 -9.23
N PRO A 11 7.49 -25.28 -8.72
CA PRO A 11 8.85 -25.15 -9.25
C PRO A 11 8.99 -25.43 -10.75
N ALA A 12 8.10 -26.23 -11.34
CA ALA A 12 8.07 -26.49 -12.78
C ALA A 12 7.76 -25.23 -13.60
N LEU A 13 6.98 -24.30 -13.06
CA LEU A 13 6.68 -23.01 -13.68
C LEU A 13 7.92 -22.10 -13.67
N LEU A 14 8.76 -22.17 -12.63
CA LEU A 14 9.96 -21.34 -12.51
C LEU A 14 11.10 -21.76 -13.46
N ARG A 15 10.93 -22.85 -14.22
CA ARG A 15 11.96 -23.33 -15.15
C ARG A 15 12.17 -22.35 -16.32
N PRO A 16 13.41 -22.21 -16.82
CA PRO A 16 13.70 -21.42 -18.01
C PRO A 16 12.80 -21.82 -19.19
N GLY A 17 12.22 -20.84 -19.89
CA GLY A 17 11.28 -21.05 -21.00
C GLY A 17 9.79 -21.06 -20.60
N ARG A 18 9.47 -20.82 -19.33
CA ARG A 18 8.11 -20.58 -18.84
C ARG A 18 7.97 -19.14 -18.34
N ILE A 19 8.45 -18.85 -17.13
CA ILE A 19 8.45 -17.50 -16.54
C ILE A 19 9.88 -17.01 -16.45
N ASN A 20 10.19 -15.98 -17.24
CA ASN A 20 11.53 -15.40 -17.29
C ASN A 20 11.71 -14.20 -16.35
N ILE A 21 10.64 -13.44 -16.06
CA ILE A 21 10.71 -12.21 -15.27
C ILE A 21 9.87 -12.37 -14.00
N LYS A 22 10.47 -12.01 -12.86
CA LYS A 22 9.80 -11.92 -11.57
C LYS A 22 9.78 -10.46 -11.15
N GLN A 23 8.60 -9.88 -11.04
CA GLN A 23 8.40 -8.52 -10.55
C GLN A 23 7.65 -8.58 -9.23
N GLU A 24 8.24 -7.99 -8.19
CA GLU A 24 7.61 -7.83 -6.89
C GLU A 24 6.88 -6.47 -6.86
N PHE A 25 5.62 -6.48 -6.39
CA PHE A 25 4.85 -5.28 -6.13
C PHE A 25 4.81 -5.02 -4.62
N LYS A 26 5.43 -3.91 -4.20
CA LYS A 26 5.50 -3.49 -2.80
C LYS A 26 4.40 -2.49 -2.46
N ARG A 27 4.26 -2.18 -1.17
CA ARG A 27 3.42 -1.07 -0.71
C ARG A 27 3.93 0.28 -1.24
N CYS A 28 3.07 1.29 -1.22
CA CYS A 28 3.34 2.57 -1.85
C CYS A 28 4.36 3.40 -1.05
N PRO A 29 5.41 3.94 -1.70
CA PRO A 29 6.18 5.04 -1.13
C PRO A 29 5.35 6.35 -1.24
N LYS A 30 5.63 7.32 -0.36
CA LYS A 30 4.98 8.65 -0.32
C LYS A 30 4.83 9.34 -1.69
N PRO A 31 5.83 9.39 -2.58
CA PRO A 31 5.65 10.00 -3.90
C PRO A 31 4.55 9.33 -4.71
N ILE A 32 4.44 8.00 -4.70
CA ILE A 32 3.39 7.28 -5.41
C ILE A 32 2.02 7.53 -4.78
N ILE A 33 1.95 7.62 -3.45
CA ILE A 33 0.70 7.99 -2.76
C ILE A 33 0.23 9.37 -3.23
N LYS A 34 1.16 10.33 -3.29
CA LYS A 34 0.88 11.67 -3.80
C LYS A 34 0.37 11.61 -5.24
N ASP A 35 1.05 10.89 -6.13
CA ASP A 35 0.66 10.76 -7.54
C ASP A 35 -0.75 10.17 -7.68
N ILE A 36 -1.09 9.14 -6.89
CA ILE A 36 -2.42 8.54 -6.88
C ILE A 36 -3.49 9.56 -6.48
N ILE A 37 -3.26 10.32 -5.41
CA ILE A 37 -4.22 11.32 -4.92
C ILE A 37 -4.38 12.45 -5.93
N GLU A 38 -3.28 12.96 -6.48
CA GLU A 38 -3.31 14.01 -7.50
C GLU A 38 -4.05 13.56 -8.75
N PHE A 39 -3.81 12.33 -9.20
CA PHE A 39 -4.51 11.74 -10.34
C PHE A 39 -6.01 11.58 -10.07
N PHE A 40 -6.39 11.07 -8.89
CA PHE A 40 -7.79 10.83 -8.54
C PHE A 40 -8.63 12.11 -8.50
N PHE A 41 -8.07 13.21 -7.97
CA PHE A 41 -8.77 14.50 -7.88
C PHE A 41 -8.50 15.44 -9.06
N ASN A 42 -7.77 14.98 -10.09
CA ASN A 42 -7.35 15.78 -11.25
C ASN A 42 -6.60 17.07 -10.84
N GLN A 43 -5.75 16.97 -9.82
CA GLN A 43 -4.96 18.06 -9.23
C GLN A 43 -3.48 17.92 -9.60
N GLU A 44 -3.16 18.04 -10.89
CA GLU A 44 -1.78 17.92 -11.37
C GLU A 44 -0.86 18.95 -10.68
N LYS A 45 0.29 18.47 -10.16
CA LYS A 45 1.34 19.29 -9.53
C LYS A 45 0.87 20.09 -8.32
N SER A 46 -0.11 19.57 -7.59
CA SER A 46 -0.51 20.20 -6.34
C SER A 46 0.65 20.19 -5.32
N GLN A 47 0.73 21.21 -4.48
CA GLN A 47 1.60 21.16 -3.30
C GLN A 47 0.92 20.37 -2.18
N LEU A 48 0.47 19.15 -2.49
CA LEU A 48 -0.06 18.22 -1.50
C LEU A 48 1.09 17.83 -0.56
N ASP A 49 0.91 18.17 0.72
CA ASP A 49 1.82 17.76 1.78
C ASP A 49 1.47 16.34 2.23
N VAL A 50 2.38 15.40 1.97
CA VAL A 50 2.28 13.99 2.39
C VAL A 50 3.29 13.65 3.50
N SER A 51 3.91 14.66 4.11
CA SER A 51 4.97 14.47 5.12
C SER A 51 4.50 13.64 6.32
N GLN A 52 3.21 13.75 6.65
CA GLN A 52 2.55 13.06 7.77
C GLN A 52 2.33 11.55 7.53
N LEU A 53 2.44 11.08 6.29
CA LEU A 53 2.26 9.67 5.96
C LEU A 53 3.55 8.88 6.16
N HIS A 54 3.44 7.57 6.34
CA HIS A 54 4.57 6.65 6.43
C HIS A 54 4.81 5.95 5.09
N ASP A 55 6.09 5.79 4.72
CA ASP A 55 6.48 5.06 3.51
C ASP A 55 6.19 3.56 3.66
N TYR A 56 5.75 2.93 2.56
CA TYR A 56 5.50 1.49 2.48
C TYR A 56 4.46 0.95 3.47
N THR A 57 3.58 1.82 4.00
CA THR A 57 2.51 1.39 4.91
C THR A 57 1.23 1.03 4.16
N TYR A 58 0.90 1.75 3.10
CA TYR A 58 -0.39 1.63 2.41
C TYR A 58 -0.25 0.91 1.09
N SER A 59 -1.22 0.06 0.74
CA SER A 59 -1.35 -0.44 -0.63
C SER A 59 -1.99 0.62 -1.53
N PRO A 60 -1.84 0.52 -2.87
CA PRO A 60 -2.55 1.41 -3.79
C PRO A 60 -4.08 1.38 -3.57
N ALA A 61 -4.64 0.22 -3.21
CA ALA A 61 -6.06 0.06 -2.96
C ALA A 61 -6.53 0.82 -1.70
N ASP A 62 -5.72 0.83 -0.64
CA ASP A 62 -6.04 1.57 0.58
C ASP A 62 -6.10 3.08 0.31
N VAL A 63 -5.14 3.58 -0.47
CA VAL A 63 -5.10 5.00 -0.87
C VAL A 63 -6.33 5.37 -1.69
N VAL A 64 -6.70 4.55 -2.67
CA VAL A 64 -7.90 4.80 -3.50
C VAL A 64 -9.18 4.73 -2.67
N SER A 65 -9.31 3.77 -1.75
CA SER A 65 -10.44 3.67 -0.84
C SER A 65 -10.59 4.92 0.04
N ALA A 66 -9.46 5.44 0.56
CA ALA A 66 -9.43 6.70 1.29
C ALA A 66 -9.81 7.89 0.39
N CYS A 67 -9.39 7.91 -0.87
CA CYS A 67 -9.80 8.93 -1.84
C CYS A 67 -11.31 8.90 -2.10
N MET A 68 -11.91 7.72 -2.22
CA MET A 68 -13.36 7.57 -2.43
C MET A 68 -14.18 8.02 -1.22
N SER A 69 -13.62 7.90 -0.01
CA SER A 69 -14.28 8.31 1.23
C SER A 69 -14.09 9.80 1.54
N ALA A 70 -13.08 10.43 0.94
CA ALA A 70 -12.71 11.83 1.16
C ALA A 70 -13.23 12.75 0.04
N SER A 71 -13.43 14.03 0.35
CA SER A 71 -13.92 15.00 -0.65
C SER A 71 -12.79 15.71 -1.41
N ASN A 72 -11.57 15.72 -0.87
CA ASN A 72 -10.41 16.39 -1.48
C ASN A 72 -9.09 15.72 -1.06
N GLY A 73 -8.02 15.96 -1.82
CA GLY A 73 -6.72 15.34 -1.56
C GLY A 73 -6.15 15.62 -0.17
N LYS A 74 -6.35 16.82 0.40
CA LYS A 74 -5.88 17.15 1.76
C LYS A 74 -6.60 16.32 2.82
N SER A 75 -7.93 16.18 2.69
CA SER A 75 -8.75 15.35 3.58
C SER A 75 -8.38 13.87 3.46
N THR A 76 -8.00 13.39 2.28
CA THR A 76 -7.48 12.03 2.10
C THR A 76 -6.19 11.79 2.88
N VAL A 77 -5.24 12.73 2.83
CA VAL A 77 -3.99 12.61 3.60
C VAL A 77 -4.27 12.56 5.10
N GLN A 78 -5.19 13.41 5.58
CA GLN A 78 -5.57 13.41 6.99
C GLN A 78 -6.22 12.08 7.40
N LEU A 79 -7.15 11.56 6.59
CA LEU A 79 -7.79 10.28 6.84
C LEU A 79 -6.78 9.13 6.89
N LEU A 80 -5.83 9.10 5.95
CA LEU A 80 -4.77 8.10 5.92
C LEU A 80 -3.86 8.20 7.15
N ALA A 81 -3.51 9.41 7.57
CA ALA A 81 -2.72 9.64 8.78
C ALA A 81 -3.44 9.14 10.04
N GLU A 82 -4.75 9.39 10.16
CA GLU A 82 -5.59 8.89 11.25
C GLU A 82 -5.67 7.35 11.25
N GLN A 83 -5.79 6.72 10.07
CA GLN A 83 -5.83 5.26 9.95
C GLN A 83 -4.50 4.58 10.32
N ALA A 84 -3.36 5.24 10.14
CA ALA A 84 -2.08 4.70 10.60
C ALA A 84 -2.03 4.53 12.13
N LEU A 85 -2.63 5.45 12.90
CA LEU A 85 -2.66 5.37 14.36
C LEU A 85 -3.46 4.17 14.87
N SER A 86 -4.57 3.84 14.21
CA SER A 86 -5.40 2.68 14.57
C SER A 86 -4.71 1.34 14.23
N ASN A 87 -3.92 1.29 13.15
CA ASN A 87 -3.27 0.05 12.73
C ASN A 87 -2.01 -0.32 13.54
N VAL A 88 -1.32 0.65 14.15
CA VAL A 88 -0.18 0.39 15.05
C VAL A 88 -0.61 -0.45 16.27
N VAL A 89 -1.84 -0.26 16.77
CA VAL A 89 -2.37 -1.05 17.89
C VAL A 89 -2.62 -2.51 17.49
N VAL A 90 -3.10 -2.73 16.26
CA VAL A 90 -3.47 -4.07 15.77
C VAL A 90 -2.24 -4.91 15.41
N GLU A 91 -1.16 -4.33 14.88
CA GLU A 91 0.08 -5.07 14.61
C GLU A 91 0.84 -5.42 15.90
N ALA A 92 0.74 -4.61 16.95
CA ALA A 92 1.31 -4.91 18.28
C ALA A 92 0.60 -6.11 18.95
N GLU A 93 -0.72 -6.25 18.79
CA GLU A 93 -1.46 -7.39 19.33
C GLU A 93 -1.15 -8.70 18.58
N LYS A 94 -0.93 -8.62 17.26
CA LYS A 94 -0.57 -9.81 16.44
C LYS A 94 0.82 -10.37 16.75
N THR A 95 1.76 -9.56 17.24
CA THR A 95 3.09 -10.04 17.63
C THR A 95 3.10 -10.73 18.99
N LEU A 96 2.17 -10.41 19.91
CA LEU A 96 2.02 -11.15 21.17
C LEU A 96 1.26 -12.47 21.00
N ALA A 97 0.36 -12.59 20.02
CA ALA A 97 -0.41 -13.80 19.78
C ALA A 97 0.39 -14.97 19.15
N CYS A 98 1.64 -14.75 18.70
CA CYS A 98 2.46 -15.78 18.04
C CYS A 98 3.56 -16.37 18.94
N ASN A 99 3.61 -16.02 20.23
CA ASN A 99 4.56 -16.60 21.21
C ASN A 99 3.95 -17.66 22.13
N GLU A 100 2.70 -18.07 21.88
CA GLU A 100 2.08 -19.23 22.54
C GLU A 100 1.52 -20.18 21.48
N GLN A 101 2.41 -20.87 20.74
CA GLN A 101 2.15 -22.16 20.10
C GLN A 101 3.45 -22.84 19.66
#